data_AF-A0AAE3NNR2-F1
#
_entry.id   AF-A0AAE3NNR2-F1
#
_cell.length_a   1.000
_cell.length_b   1.000
_cell.length_c   1.000
_cell.angle_alpha   90.00
_cell.angle_beta   90.00
_cell.angle_gamma   90.00
#
_symmetry.space_group_name_H-M   'P 1'
#
loop_
_entity.id
_entity.type
_entity.pdbx_description
1 polymer ?
#
loop_
_entity_poly.entity_id
_entity_poly.type
_entity_poly.pdbx_seq_one_letter_code
_entity_poly.pdbx_strand_id
1 'polypeptide(L)'
;MQIFESLVGNLMVPTILFFVLGLLAAIVRSDLSIPEGAAKFMSLYLLLAIGFKGGHSLADNGLNANVFAALGAGLVLSFAIPFIAYALLRGMTRLNALNAAAVAGHYGSISIVTFVAASSLLELTGIASDGFMVAVAAMMEVPAILSALWIAHRFGREGVAGSVPMRELFANGSIVLLTGAFVIGAVTQDKG
;
A
#
# COMPACT_ATOMS: atom_id res chain seq x y z
N MET A 1 10.36 -25.28 22.02
CA MET A 1 10.74 -23.97 22.59
C MET A 1 10.96 -22.91 21.51
N GLN A 2 11.72 -23.20 20.44
CA GLN A 2 11.95 -22.27 19.31
C GLN A 2 10.68 -21.67 18.67
N ILE A 3 9.64 -22.46 18.38
CA ILE A 3 8.40 -21.93 17.75
C ILE A 3 7.71 -20.90 18.66
N PHE A 4 7.68 -21.13 19.97
CA PHE A 4 7.07 -20.21 20.92
C PHE A 4 7.87 -18.92 21.04
N GLU A 5 9.21 -18.99 21.03
CA GLU A 5 10.07 -17.81 21.00
C GLU A 5 9.91 -17.01 19.71
N SER A 6 9.78 -17.67 18.54
CA SER A 6 9.50 -17.00 17.27
C SER A 6 8.11 -16.34 17.24
N LEU A 7 7.09 -16.98 17.83
CA LEU A 7 5.76 -16.38 17.98
C LEU A 7 5.77 -15.14 18.87
N VAL A 8 6.43 -15.23 20.03
CA VAL A 8 6.58 -14.09 20.94
C VAL A 8 7.37 -12.97 20.28
N GLY A 9 8.47 -13.29 19.57
CA GLY A 9 9.26 -12.31 18.82
C GLY A 9 8.43 -11.56 17.78
N ASN A 10 7.58 -12.27 17.02
CA ASN A 10 6.69 -11.64 16.04
C ASN A 10 5.64 -10.73 16.69
N LEU A 11 5.05 -11.12 17.82
CA LEU A 11 4.06 -10.29 18.53
C LEU A 11 4.68 -9.05 19.19
N MET A 12 5.97 -9.09 19.48
CA MET A 12 6.72 -7.97 20.08
C MET A 12 7.18 -6.93 19.06
N VAL A 13 6.86 -7.09 17.77
CA VAL A 13 7.12 -6.07 16.76
C VAL A 13 6.37 -4.78 17.14
N PRO A 14 7.06 -3.61 17.25
CA PRO A 14 6.46 -2.38 17.75
C PRO A 14 5.16 -1.99 17.05
N THR A 15 5.07 -2.20 15.74
CA THR A 15 3.89 -1.90 14.93
C THR A 15 2.65 -2.67 15.41
N ILE A 16 2.81 -3.93 15.80
CA ILE A 16 1.73 -4.76 16.34
C ILE A 16 1.36 -4.27 17.74
N LEU A 17 2.34 -3.96 18.58
CA LEU A 17 2.10 -3.45 19.93
C LEU A 17 1.36 -2.10 19.92
N PHE A 18 1.70 -1.18 19.02
CA PHE A 18 0.98 0.09 18.86
C PHE A 18 -0.43 -0.11 18.31
N PHE A 19 -0.65 -1.09 17.43
CA PHE A 19 -2.00 -1.46 17.00
C PHE A 19 -2.85 -1.98 18.18
N VAL A 20 -2.28 -2.85 19.01
CA VAL A 20 -2.94 -3.35 20.23
C VAL A 20 -3.20 -2.21 21.21
N LEU A 21 -2.26 -1.29 21.40
CA LEU A 21 -2.47 -0.09 22.22
C LEU A 21 -3.65 0.74 21.71
N GLY A 22 -3.73 0.98 20.40
CA GLY A 22 -4.86 1.69 19.78
C GLY A 22 -6.20 0.98 20.00
N LEU A 23 -6.22 -0.35 19.87
CA LEU A 23 -7.41 -1.16 20.16
C LEU A 23 -7.83 -1.04 21.64
N LEU A 24 -6.88 -1.16 22.57
CA LEU A 24 -7.14 -1.01 24.00
C LEU A 24 -7.63 0.41 24.34
N ALA A 25 -7.01 1.43 23.76
CA ALA A 25 -7.43 2.82 23.93
C ALA A 25 -8.88 3.03 23.46
N ALA A 26 -9.27 2.43 22.32
CA ALA A 26 -10.64 2.48 21.83
C ALA A 26 -11.64 1.74 22.75
N ILE A 27 -11.28 0.56 23.26
CA ILE A 27 -12.12 -0.23 24.18
C ILE A 27 -12.37 0.52 25.49
N VAL A 28 -11.33 1.13 26.06
CA VAL A 28 -11.40 1.90 27.31
C VAL A 28 -12.00 3.30 27.08
N ARG A 29 -12.30 3.67 25.81
CA ARG A 29 -12.80 5.00 25.42
C ARG A 29 -11.87 6.13 25.87
N SER A 30 -10.57 5.94 25.66
CA SER A 30 -9.57 6.99 25.89
C SER A 30 -9.94 8.25 25.11
N ASP A 31 -9.64 9.40 25.69
CA ASP A 31 -9.69 10.73 25.08
C ASP A 31 -8.60 10.95 24.00
N LEU A 32 -7.77 9.95 23.74
CA LEU A 32 -6.79 9.94 22.66
C LEU A 32 -7.50 10.15 21.32
N SER A 33 -7.36 11.36 20.79
CA SER A 33 -7.89 11.76 19.48
C SER A 33 -6.77 12.33 18.64
N ILE A 34 -6.68 11.88 17.38
CA ILE A 34 -5.75 12.44 16.40
C ILE A 34 -6.49 13.53 15.62
N PRO A 35 -6.01 14.79 15.63
CA PRO A 35 -6.64 15.86 14.86
C PRO A 35 -6.72 15.52 13.37
N GLU A 36 -7.82 15.87 12.70
CA GLU A 36 -8.02 15.58 11.27
C GLU A 36 -6.88 16.12 10.39
N GLY A 37 -6.39 17.32 10.71
CA GLY A 37 -5.25 17.93 10.01
C GLY A 37 -3.97 17.10 10.14
N ALA A 38 -3.72 16.54 11.32
CA ALA A 38 -2.57 15.67 11.56
C ALA A 38 -2.72 14.35 10.79
N ALA A 39 -3.91 13.73 10.79
CA ALA A 39 -4.16 12.51 10.01
C ALA A 39 -3.94 12.73 8.50
N LYS A 40 -4.43 13.85 7.95
CA LYS A 40 -4.23 14.21 6.55
C LYS A 40 -2.76 14.47 6.22
N PHE A 41 -2.05 15.20 7.08
CA PHE A 41 -0.62 15.42 6.92
C PHE A 41 0.17 14.11 6.95
N MET A 42 -0.13 13.24 7.91
CA MET A 42 0.51 11.92 8.02
C MET A 42 0.27 11.07 6.78
N SER A 43 -0.94 11.07 6.20
CA SER A 43 -1.19 10.35 4.95
C SER A 43 -0.31 10.85 3.80
N LEU A 44 -0.20 12.18 3.61
CA LEU A 44 0.67 12.75 2.58
C LEU A 44 2.15 12.44 2.84
N TYR A 45 2.60 12.58 4.09
CA TYR A 45 3.97 12.26 4.49
C TYR A 45 4.31 10.79 4.22
N LEU A 46 3.41 9.86 4.57
CA LEU A 46 3.64 8.44 4.34
C LEU A 46 3.69 8.11 2.84
N LEU A 47 2.80 8.68 2.03
CA LEU A 47 2.85 8.51 0.57
C LEU A 47 4.17 9.03 -0.01
N LEU A 48 4.61 10.22 0.42
CA LEU A 48 5.91 10.78 0.05
C LEU A 48 7.05 9.85 0.45
N ALA A 49 7.09 9.43 1.72
CA ALA A 49 8.17 8.61 2.28
C ALA A 49 8.24 7.23 1.60
N ILE A 50 7.10 6.59 1.35
CA ILE A 50 7.02 5.29 0.67
C ILE A 50 7.52 5.43 -0.77
N GLY A 51 7.03 6.44 -1.50
CA GLY A 51 7.48 6.70 -2.87
C GLY A 51 8.99 6.94 -2.92
N PHE A 52 9.49 7.87 -2.11
CA PHE A 52 10.92 8.22 -2.07
C PHE A 52 11.81 7.03 -1.71
N LYS A 53 11.48 6.29 -0.65
CA LYS A 53 12.25 5.13 -0.22
C LYS A 53 12.21 3.98 -1.25
N GLY A 54 11.09 3.83 -1.95
CA GLY A 54 10.97 2.89 -3.07
C GLY A 54 11.86 3.27 -4.25
N GLY A 55 11.89 4.55 -4.62
CA GLY A 55 12.76 5.06 -5.67
C GLY A 55 14.24 4.86 -5.33
N HIS A 56 14.64 5.25 -4.11
CA HIS A 56 16.02 5.08 -3.63
C HIS A 56 16.45 3.61 -3.62
N SER A 57 15.60 2.72 -3.10
CA SER A 57 15.81 1.26 -3.13
C SER A 57 16.02 0.72 -4.55
N LEU A 58 15.28 1.22 -5.55
CA LEU A 58 15.48 0.81 -6.93
C LEU A 58 16.86 1.20 -7.46
N ALA A 59 17.34 2.39 -7.08
CA ALA A 59 18.63 2.89 -7.51
C ALA A 59 19.81 2.11 -6.89
N ASP A 60 19.71 1.76 -5.61
CA ASP A 60 20.76 1.03 -4.87
C ASP A 60 20.96 -0.40 -5.37
N ASN A 61 19.86 -1.07 -5.73
CA ASN A 61 19.88 -2.49 -6.11
C ASN A 61 20.16 -2.71 -7.62
N GLY A 62 20.27 -1.62 -8.39
CA GLY A 62 20.51 -1.63 -9.83
C GLY A 62 19.35 -2.20 -10.65
N LEU A 63 19.47 -2.10 -11.98
CA LEU A 63 18.48 -2.61 -12.92
C LEU A 63 18.94 -3.97 -13.47
N ASN A 64 18.34 -5.06 -12.98
CA ASN A 64 18.58 -6.41 -13.47
C ASN A 64 17.26 -7.12 -13.85
N ALA A 65 17.36 -8.26 -14.52
CA ALA A 65 16.19 -9.00 -15.00
C ALA A 65 15.24 -9.41 -13.88
N ASN A 66 15.75 -9.76 -12.69
CA ASN A 66 14.94 -10.14 -11.54
C ASN A 66 14.15 -8.94 -11.00
N VAL A 67 14.78 -7.76 -10.93
CA VAL A 67 14.12 -6.51 -10.54
C VAL A 67 12.99 -6.20 -11.51
N PHE A 68 13.24 -6.25 -12.82
CA PHE A 68 12.19 -6.01 -13.82
C PHE A 68 11.05 -7.03 -13.73
N ALA A 69 11.37 -8.30 -13.51
CA ALA A 69 10.36 -9.35 -13.34
C ALA A 69 9.50 -9.10 -12.08
N ALA A 70 10.12 -8.76 -10.95
CA ALA A 70 9.42 -8.48 -9.70
C ALA A 70 8.57 -7.21 -9.79
N LEU A 71 9.11 -6.14 -10.36
CA LEU A 71 8.38 -4.90 -10.65
C LEU A 71 7.18 -5.19 -11.56
N GLY A 72 7.39 -5.89 -12.67
CA GLY A 72 6.33 -6.28 -13.60
C GLY A 72 5.23 -7.11 -12.94
N ALA A 73 5.61 -8.11 -12.12
CA ALA A 73 4.66 -8.90 -11.35
C ALA A 73 3.86 -8.04 -10.36
N GLY A 74 4.54 -7.14 -9.63
CA GLY A 74 3.90 -6.21 -8.70
C GLY A 74 2.88 -5.31 -9.40
N LEU A 75 3.23 -4.71 -10.54
CA LEU A 75 2.33 -3.87 -11.34
C LEU A 75 1.09 -4.63 -11.78
N VAL A 76 1.28 -5.83 -12.36
CA VAL A 76 0.18 -6.65 -12.88
C VAL A 76 -0.75 -7.09 -11.76
N LEU A 77 -0.20 -7.59 -10.65
CA LEU A 77 -0.98 -8.03 -9.51
C LEU A 77 -1.75 -6.87 -8.88
N SER A 78 -1.07 -5.75 -8.59
CA SER A 78 -1.69 -4.57 -8.01
C SER A 78 -2.79 -3.97 -8.90
N PHE A 79 -2.59 -3.99 -10.21
CA PHE A 79 -3.63 -3.54 -11.14
C PHE A 79 -4.84 -4.48 -11.12
N ALA A 80 -4.61 -5.81 -11.15
CA ALA A 80 -5.64 -6.82 -11.33
C ALA A 80 -6.47 -7.12 -10.06
N ILE A 81 -5.83 -7.16 -8.89
CA ILE A 81 -6.49 -7.57 -7.63
C ILE A 81 -7.72 -6.71 -7.31
N PRO A 82 -7.71 -5.36 -7.43
CA PRO A 82 -8.90 -4.55 -7.19
C PRO A 82 -10.09 -4.96 -8.08
N PHE A 83 -9.87 -5.35 -9.33
CA PHE A 83 -10.97 -5.81 -10.20
C PHE A 83 -11.52 -7.16 -9.75
N ILE A 84 -10.64 -8.09 -9.38
CA ILE A 84 -11.02 -9.40 -8.86
C ILE A 84 -11.80 -9.23 -7.54
N ALA A 85 -11.27 -8.43 -6.62
CA ALA A 85 -11.91 -8.10 -5.35
C ALA A 85 -13.27 -7.46 -5.56
N TYR A 86 -13.39 -6.50 -6.49
CA TYR A 86 -14.66 -5.88 -6.82
C TYR A 86 -15.69 -6.88 -7.35
N ALA A 87 -15.29 -7.75 -8.29
CA ALA A 87 -16.18 -8.77 -8.83
C ALA A 87 -16.66 -9.75 -7.74
N LEU A 88 -15.76 -10.22 -6.88
CA LEU A 88 -16.10 -11.08 -5.75
C LEU A 88 -17.03 -10.36 -4.76
N LEU A 89 -16.74 -9.13 -4.38
CA LEU A 89 -17.58 -8.35 -3.46
C LEU A 89 -18.98 -8.13 -4.03
N ARG A 90 -19.09 -7.83 -5.33
CA ARG A 90 -20.39 -7.65 -6.01
C ARG A 90 -21.18 -8.96 -6.13
N GLY A 91 -20.50 -10.11 -6.21
CA GLY A 91 -21.15 -11.43 -6.27
C GLY A 91 -21.49 -12.04 -4.92
N MET A 92 -20.68 -11.78 -3.89
CA MET A 92 -20.76 -12.45 -2.58
C MET A 92 -21.43 -11.60 -1.50
N THR A 93 -21.59 -10.29 -1.72
CA THR A 93 -22.11 -9.36 -0.70
C THR A 93 -23.26 -8.52 -1.25
N ARG A 94 -23.91 -7.77 -0.35
CA ARG A 94 -24.95 -6.78 -0.70
C ARG A 94 -24.42 -5.35 -0.81
N LEU A 95 -23.09 -5.17 -0.93
CA LEU A 95 -22.50 -3.85 -1.06
C LEU A 95 -22.92 -3.21 -2.38
N ASN A 96 -23.31 -1.93 -2.33
CA ASN A 96 -23.53 -1.13 -3.54
C ASN A 96 -22.21 -0.97 -4.32
N ALA A 97 -22.28 -0.55 -5.58
CA ALA A 97 -21.12 -0.50 -6.47
C ALA A 97 -20.01 0.43 -5.95
N LEU A 98 -20.37 1.58 -5.37
CA LEU A 98 -19.39 2.53 -4.83
C LEU A 98 -18.67 1.96 -3.61
N ASN A 99 -19.40 1.34 -2.67
CA ASN A 99 -18.82 0.72 -1.48
C ASN A 99 -17.97 -0.50 -1.85
N ALA A 100 -18.43 -1.34 -2.78
CA ALA A 100 -17.64 -2.47 -3.28
C ALA A 100 -16.34 -2.00 -3.94
N ALA A 101 -16.38 -0.90 -4.71
CA ALA A 101 -15.19 -0.31 -5.32
C ALA A 101 -14.22 0.25 -4.28
N ALA A 102 -14.74 0.93 -3.25
CA ALA A 102 -13.92 1.46 -2.15
C ALA A 102 -13.23 0.34 -1.37
N VAL A 103 -13.95 -0.73 -1.01
CA VAL A 103 -13.41 -1.89 -0.30
C VAL A 103 -12.41 -2.63 -1.19
N ALA A 104 -12.72 -2.84 -2.47
CA ALA A 104 -11.82 -3.48 -3.43
C ALA A 104 -10.52 -2.69 -3.61
N GLY A 105 -10.59 -1.35 -3.60
CA GLY A 105 -9.41 -0.50 -3.62
C GLY A 105 -8.58 -0.61 -2.35
N HIS A 106 -9.23 -0.63 -1.17
CA HIS A 106 -8.56 -0.72 0.11
C HIS A 106 -7.81 -2.05 0.30
N TYR A 107 -8.42 -3.16 -0.11
CA TYR A 107 -7.83 -4.50 0.00
C TYR A 107 -7.11 -4.97 -1.28
N GLY A 108 -7.13 -4.15 -2.34
CA GLY A 108 -6.49 -4.47 -3.61
C GLY A 108 -5.06 -3.94 -3.74
N SER A 109 -4.61 -3.12 -2.79
CA SER A 109 -3.21 -2.73 -2.63
C SER A 109 -2.46 -3.72 -1.71
N ILE A 110 -1.30 -3.33 -1.22
CA ILE A 110 -0.49 -4.09 -0.26
C ILE A 110 -0.66 -3.57 1.17
N SER A 111 -0.20 -4.35 2.14
CA SER A 111 -0.06 -3.90 3.53
C SER A 111 1.41 -3.66 3.85
N ILE A 112 1.79 -2.38 4.00
CA ILE A 112 3.16 -2.02 4.40
C ILE A 112 3.53 -2.61 5.77
N VAL A 113 2.55 -2.74 6.68
CA VAL A 113 2.76 -3.34 8.00
C VAL A 113 3.09 -4.83 7.87
N THR A 114 2.37 -5.55 7.00
CA THR A 114 2.64 -6.97 6.74
C THR A 114 3.98 -7.16 6.05
N PHE A 115 4.33 -6.27 5.12
CA PHE A 115 5.64 -6.27 4.47
C PHE A 115 6.78 -6.08 5.49
N VAL A 116 6.68 -5.05 6.34
CA VAL A 116 7.69 -4.79 7.39
C VAL A 116 7.80 -5.96 8.36
N ALA A 117 6.67 -6.51 8.83
CA ALA A 117 6.69 -7.67 9.72
C ALA A 117 7.36 -8.90 9.06
N ALA A 118 7.05 -9.18 7.79
CA ALA A 118 7.66 -10.27 7.05
C ALA A 118 9.18 -10.05 6.85
N SER A 119 9.60 -8.86 6.44
CA SER A 119 11.02 -8.52 6.30
C SER A 119 11.78 -8.61 7.62
N SER A 120 11.20 -8.13 8.72
CA SER A 120 11.80 -8.27 10.06
C SER A 120 11.94 -9.73 10.48
N LEU A 121 10.96 -10.59 10.16
CA LEU A 121 11.06 -12.02 10.46
C LEU A 121 12.17 -12.70 9.64
N LEU A 122 12.32 -12.34 8.36
CA LEU A 122 13.41 -12.86 7.52
C LEU A 122 14.76 -12.43 8.08
N GLU A 123 14.90 -11.18 8.51
CA GLU A 123 16.11 -10.66 9.16
C GLU A 123 16.44 -11.42 10.46
N LEU A 124 15.45 -11.61 11.33
CA LEU A 124 15.60 -12.37 12.59
C LEU A 124 16.00 -13.84 12.38
N THR A 125 15.63 -14.43 11.24
CA THR A 125 15.95 -15.82 10.88
C THR A 125 17.19 -15.96 10.01
N GLY A 126 17.88 -14.85 9.71
CA GLY A 126 19.08 -14.83 8.88
C GLY A 126 18.82 -15.13 7.41
N ILE A 127 17.58 -15.01 6.94
CA ILE A 127 17.20 -15.17 5.54
C ILE A 127 17.32 -13.81 4.86
N ALA A 128 18.24 -13.69 3.90
CA ALA A 128 18.39 -12.48 3.11
C ALA A 128 17.08 -12.19 2.35
N SER A 129 16.61 -10.94 2.44
CA SER A 129 15.51 -10.43 1.64
C SER A 129 16.03 -9.42 0.63
N ASP A 130 15.46 -9.43 -0.57
CA ASP A 130 15.87 -8.56 -1.65
C ASP A 130 15.49 -7.10 -1.35
N GLY A 131 16.49 -6.21 -1.30
CA GLY A 131 16.30 -4.79 -0.98
C GLY A 131 15.38 -4.06 -1.96
N PHE A 132 15.31 -4.51 -3.22
CA PHE A 132 14.42 -3.96 -4.25
C PHE A 132 12.94 -4.23 -4.01
N MET A 133 12.58 -5.11 -3.06
CA MET A 133 11.18 -5.37 -2.73
C MET A 133 10.49 -4.14 -2.12
N VAL A 134 11.25 -3.20 -1.54
CA VAL A 134 10.73 -1.90 -1.12
C VAL A 134 10.28 -1.07 -2.33
N ALA A 135 11.03 -1.11 -3.44
CA ALA A 135 10.65 -0.48 -4.69
C ALA A 135 9.38 -1.11 -5.30
N VAL A 136 9.31 -2.45 -5.29
CA VAL A 136 8.11 -3.19 -5.72
C VAL A 136 6.91 -2.75 -4.88
N ALA A 137 7.05 -2.72 -3.55
CA ALA A 137 5.99 -2.33 -2.65
C ALA A 137 5.48 -0.91 -2.91
N ALA A 138 6.38 0.07 -3.05
CA ALA A 138 6.01 1.45 -3.34
C ALA A 138 5.29 1.59 -4.70
N MET A 139 5.77 0.87 -5.71
CA MET A 139 5.20 0.92 -7.05
C MET A 139 3.83 0.23 -7.13
N MET A 140 3.55 -0.75 -6.27
CA MET A 140 2.24 -1.40 -6.18
C MET A 140 1.13 -0.48 -5.68
N GLU A 141 1.41 0.69 -5.12
CA GLU A 141 0.35 1.59 -4.67
C GLU A 141 -0.36 2.32 -5.83
N VAL A 142 0.37 2.74 -6.88
CA VAL A 142 -0.21 3.51 -8.00
C VAL A 142 -1.25 2.70 -8.78
N PRO A 143 -0.97 1.46 -9.25
CA PRO A 143 -1.94 0.70 -10.02
C PRO A 143 -3.19 0.35 -9.21
N ALA A 144 -3.04 0.02 -7.92
CA ALA A 144 -4.18 -0.27 -7.05
C ALA A 144 -5.09 0.95 -6.89
N ILE A 145 -4.51 2.13 -6.62
CA ILE A 145 -5.28 3.39 -6.51
C ILE A 145 -5.96 3.71 -7.84
N LEU A 146 -5.25 3.60 -8.97
CA LEU A 146 -5.82 3.84 -10.30
C LEU A 146 -6.97 2.90 -10.60
N SER A 147 -6.81 1.59 -10.37
CA SER A 147 -7.87 0.59 -10.56
C SER A 147 -9.08 0.89 -9.68
N ALA A 148 -8.87 1.22 -8.40
CA ALA A 148 -9.95 1.56 -7.48
C ALA A 148 -10.74 2.80 -7.93
N LEU A 149 -10.03 3.88 -8.29
CA LEU A 149 -10.64 5.11 -8.79
C LEU A 149 -11.37 4.85 -10.10
N TRP A 150 -10.79 4.04 -11.00
CA TRP A 150 -11.43 3.69 -12.27
C TRP A 150 -12.73 2.93 -12.04
N ILE A 151 -12.73 1.90 -11.18
CA ILE A 151 -13.93 1.12 -10.84
C ILE A 151 -14.99 2.03 -10.22
N ALA A 152 -14.61 2.90 -9.29
CA ALA A 152 -15.52 3.81 -8.61
C ALA A 152 -16.16 4.81 -9.59
N HIS A 153 -15.40 5.37 -10.54
CA HIS A 153 -15.94 6.27 -11.56
C HIS A 153 -16.83 5.55 -12.57
N ARG A 154 -16.43 4.34 -12.97
CA ARG A 154 -17.13 3.57 -14.00
C ARG A 154 -18.45 2.99 -13.51
N PHE A 155 -18.48 2.49 -12.27
CA PHE A 155 -19.60 1.72 -11.73
C PHE A 155 -20.27 2.35 -10.52
N GLY A 156 -19.66 3.33 -9.87
CA GLY A 156 -20.20 3.95 -8.64
C GLY A 156 -21.39 4.88 -8.86
N ARG A 157 -21.72 5.25 -10.10
CA ARG A 157 -22.93 6.04 -10.45
C ARG A 157 -24.02 5.09 -10.94
N GLU A 158 -25.14 5.03 -10.23
CA GLU A 158 -26.30 4.23 -10.65
C GLU A 158 -26.87 4.77 -11.97
N GLY A 159 -27.01 3.90 -12.97
CA GLY A 159 -27.80 4.16 -14.18
C GLY A 159 -27.04 4.42 -15.49
N VAL A 160 -25.79 4.88 -15.47
CA VAL A 160 -24.98 5.05 -16.71
C VAL A 160 -23.51 4.82 -16.39
N ALA A 161 -22.87 3.92 -17.14
CA ALA A 161 -21.43 3.73 -17.06
C ALA A 161 -20.74 4.99 -17.61
N GLY A 162 -20.27 5.87 -16.71
CA GLY A 162 -19.68 7.16 -17.06
C GLY A 162 -18.37 7.01 -17.83
N SER A 163 -18.02 8.05 -18.59
CA SER A 163 -16.66 8.22 -19.11
C SER A 163 -15.71 8.37 -17.92
N VAL A 164 -14.62 7.61 -17.90
CA VAL A 164 -13.61 7.76 -16.85
C VAL A 164 -12.70 8.95 -17.21
N PRO A 165 -12.63 9.99 -16.37
CA PRO A 165 -11.81 11.16 -16.66
C PRO A 165 -10.34 10.81 -16.42
N MET A 166 -9.68 10.26 -17.45
CA MET A 166 -8.33 9.72 -17.32
C MET A 166 -7.32 10.75 -16.81
N ARG A 167 -7.44 12.01 -17.26
CA ARG A 167 -6.63 13.13 -16.77
C ARG A 167 -6.79 13.35 -15.27
N GLU A 168 -8.00 13.26 -14.73
CA GLU A 168 -8.27 13.49 -13.30
C GLU A 168 -7.77 12.33 -12.44
N LEU A 169 -7.84 11.10 -12.96
CA LEU A 169 -7.24 9.92 -12.29
C LEU A 169 -5.74 10.09 -12.15
N PHE A 170 -5.02 10.40 -13.24
CA PHE A 170 -3.57 10.58 -13.19
C PHE A 170 -3.15 11.86 -12.44
N ALA A 171 -3.97 12.90 -12.44
CA ALA A 171 -3.72 14.14 -11.69
C ALA A 171 -4.12 14.06 -10.20
N ASN A 172 -4.54 12.88 -9.71
CA ASN A 172 -4.85 12.69 -8.31
C ASN A 172 -3.61 12.98 -7.44
N GLY A 173 -3.79 13.77 -6.37
CA GLY A 173 -2.69 14.20 -5.51
C GLY A 173 -1.85 13.06 -4.93
N SER A 174 -2.48 11.94 -4.56
CA SER A 174 -1.75 10.76 -4.04
C SER A 174 -0.89 10.10 -5.11
N ILE A 175 -1.41 9.98 -6.34
CA ILE A 175 -0.68 9.40 -7.47
C ILE A 175 0.49 10.31 -7.86
N VAL A 176 0.24 11.61 -8.02
CA VAL A 176 1.27 12.59 -8.36
C VAL A 176 2.38 12.62 -7.31
N LEU A 177 2.01 12.65 -6.02
CA LEU A 177 2.97 12.67 -4.92
C LEU A 177 3.81 11.40 -4.89
N LEU A 178 3.17 10.24 -4.97
CA LEU A 178 3.84 8.94 -4.88
C LEU A 178 4.75 8.70 -6.10
N THR A 179 4.26 8.89 -7.33
CA THR A 179 5.06 8.75 -8.54
C THR A 179 6.19 9.77 -8.59
N GLY A 180 5.91 11.03 -8.23
CA GLY A 180 6.91 12.09 -8.15
C GLY A 180 8.01 11.75 -7.14
N ALA A 181 7.64 11.34 -5.92
CA ALA A 181 8.59 10.94 -4.90
C ALA A 181 9.43 9.72 -5.32
N PHE A 182 8.82 8.74 -5.98
CA PHE A 182 9.52 7.57 -6.51
C PHE A 182 10.56 7.95 -7.56
N VAL A 183 10.19 8.79 -8.53
CA VAL A 183 11.14 9.25 -9.55
C VAL A 183 12.26 10.07 -8.91
N ILE A 184 11.93 10.97 -7.98
CA ILE A 184 12.94 11.76 -7.25
C ILE A 184 13.91 10.83 -6.52
N GLY A 185 13.41 9.88 -5.72
CA GLY A 185 14.25 8.94 -4.98
C GLY A 185 15.16 8.11 -5.88
N ALA A 186 14.64 7.66 -7.04
CA ALA A 186 15.42 6.89 -8.02
C ALA A 186 16.53 7.71 -8.68
N VAL A 187 16.35 9.02 -8.83
CA VAL A 187 17.34 9.92 -9.46
C VAL A 187 18.33 10.48 -8.43
N THR A 188 17.91 10.71 -7.18
CA THR A 188 18.75 11.38 -6.17
C THR A 188 19.73 10.47 -5.45
N GLN A 189 19.47 9.16 -5.36
CA GLN A 189 20.37 8.18 -4.70
C GLN A 189 20.87 8.69 -3.33
N ASP A 190 22.19 8.65 -3.09
CA ASP A 190 22.91 9.09 -1.87
C ASP A 190 22.98 10.62 -1.67
N LYS A 191 22.40 11.43 -2.56
CA LYS A 191 22.41 12.91 -2.42
C LYS A 191 21.24 13.44 -1.59
N GLY A 192 20.43 12.57 -0.99
CA GLY A 192 19.22 12.93 -0.24
C GLY A 192 19.09 12.16 1.07
#